data_AF-A0A2G6CBT6-F1
#
_entry.id   AF-A0A2G6CBT6-F1
#
_cell.length_a   1.000
_cell.length_b   1.000
_cell.length_c   1.000
_cell.angle_alpha   90.00
_cell.angle_beta   90.00
_cell.angle_gamma   90.00
#
_symmetry.space_group_name_H-M   'P 1'
#
loop_
_entity.id
_entity.type
_entity.pdbx_description
1 polymer ?
#
loop_
_entity_poly.entity_id
_entity_poly.type
_entity_poly.pdbx_seq_one_letter_code
_entity_poly.pdbx_strand_id
1 'polypeptide(L)' 'MMKFIYDSIDTVKSLKHPTKKDYINLTIAIFVLVVFAGLLFIGVDTLFGGGYNLLFDALT' A
#
# COMPACT_ATOMS: atom_id res chain seq x y z
N MET A 1 -34.98 -9.84 -11.60
CA MET A 1 -34.45 -9.10 -10.44
C MET A 1 -34.32 -9.98 -9.20
N MET A 2 -35.37 -10.67 -8.72
CA MET A 2 -35.30 -11.50 -7.51
C MET A 2 -34.18 -12.56 -7.54
N LYS A 3 -33.98 -13.27 -8.66
CA LYS A 3 -32.91 -14.27 -8.80
C LYS A 3 -31.50 -13.70 -8.56
N PHE A 4 -31.20 -12.51 -9.09
CA PHE A 4 -29.92 -11.84 -8.88
C PHE A 4 -29.69 -11.50 -7.40
N ILE A 5 -30.75 -11.10 -6.69
CA ILE A 5 -30.68 -10.81 -5.26
C ILE A 5 -30.37 -12.09 -4.47
N TYR A 6 -31.04 -13.20 -4.78
CA TYR A 6 -30.77 -14.48 -4.11
C TYR A 6 -29.37 -15.02 -4.40
N ASP A 7 -28.94 -15.01 -5.66
CA ASP A 7 -27.60 -15.44 -6.08
C ASP A 7 -26.51 -14.57 -5.41
N SER A 8 -26.74 -13.26 -5.26
CA SER A 8 -25.82 -12.34 -4.56
C SER A 8 -25.76 -12.63 -3.06
N ILE A 9 -26.91 -12.91 -2.42
CA ILE A 9 -26.97 -13.23 -0.99
C ILE A 9 -26.25 -14.55 -0.71
N ASP A 10 -26.45 -15.57 -1.53
CA ASP A 10 -25.76 -16.86 -1.36
C ASP A 10 -24.26 -16.73 -1.64
N THR A 11 -23.87 -15.88 -2.59
CA THR A 11 -22.46 -15.53 -2.81
C THR A 11 -21.86 -14.88 -1.57
N VAL A 12 -22.51 -13.89 -0.96
CA VAL A 12 -22.00 -13.20 0.24
C VAL A 12 -21.85 -14.16 1.42
N LYS A 13 -22.80 -15.10 1.61
CA LYS A 13 -22.70 -16.12 2.65
C LYS A 13 -21.55 -17.10 2.43
N SER A 14 -21.15 -17.33 1.18
CA SER A 14 -20.01 -18.18 0.84
C SER A 14 -18.65 -17.49 1.02
N LEU A 15 -18.65 -16.15 1.20
CA LEU A 15 -17.40 -15.41 1.40
C LEU A 15 -16.81 -15.73 2.77
N LYS A 16 -15.48 -15.91 2.79
CA LYS A 16 -14.74 -16.06 4.03
C LYS A 16 -14.82 -14.75 4.81
N HIS A 17 -15.57 -14.74 5.91
CA HIS A 17 -15.62 -13.60 6.81
C HIS A 17 -14.30 -13.50 7.58
N PRO A 18 -13.55 -12.39 7.44
CA PRO A 18 -12.28 -12.22 8.12
C PRO A 18 -12.50 -12.11 9.63
N THR A 19 -11.58 -12.71 10.38
CA THR A 19 -11.58 -12.63 11.84
C THR A 19 -10.99 -11.30 12.30
N LYS A 20 -11.20 -10.93 13.57
CA LYS A 20 -10.56 -9.74 14.17
C LYS A 20 -9.04 -9.74 13.99
N LYS A 21 -8.41 -10.93 14.01
CA LYS A 21 -6.97 -11.09 13.81
C LYS A 21 -6.56 -10.77 12.37
N ASP A 22 -7.36 -11.20 11.39
CA ASP A 22 -7.08 -10.92 9.97
C ASP A 22 -7.12 -9.41 9.68
N TYR A 23 -8.08 -8.69 10.27
CA TYR A 23 -8.14 -7.24 10.16
C TYR A 23 -6.92 -6.54 10.76
N ILE A 24 -6.49 -6.95 11.95
CA ILE A 24 -5.31 -6.38 12.62
C ILE A 24 -4.05 -6.66 11.80
N ASN A 25 -3.87 -7.90 11.35
CA ASN A 25 -2.73 -8.29 10.54
C ASN A 25 -2.68 -7.54 9.21
N LEU A 26 -3.82 -7.40 8.52
CA LEU A 26 -3.92 -6.65 7.28
C LEU A 26 -3.59 -5.17 7.50
N THR A 27 -4.08 -4.58 8.58
CA THR A 27 -3.81 -3.18 8.94
C THR A 27 -2.33 -2.96 9.18
N ILE A 28 -1.68 -3.84 9.96
CA ILE A 28 -0.24 -3.77 10.22
C ILE A 28 0.55 -3.95 8.92
N ALA A 29 0.16 -4.90 8.08
CA ALA A 29 0.84 -5.15 6.80
C ALA A 29 0.79 -3.92 5.88
N ILE A 30 -0.38 -3.28 5.76
CA ILE A 30 -0.54 -2.05 4.97
C ILE A 30 0.29 -0.92 5.57
N PHE A 31 0.26 -0.76 6.90
CA PHE A 31 1.01 0.29 7.58
C PHE A 31 2.52 0.15 7.34
N VAL A 32 3.06 -1.05 7.49
CA VAL A 32 4.47 -1.35 7.22
C VAL A 32 4.80 -1.04 5.76
N LEU A 33 3.98 -1.47 4.81
CA LEU A 33 4.19 -1.20 3.38
C LEU A 33 4.24 0.30 3.07
N VAL A 34 3.34 1.09 3.67
CA VAL A 34 3.31 2.55 3.48
C VAL A 34 4.57 3.21 4.04
N VAL A 35 5.02 2.80 5.24
CA VAL A 35 6.26 3.33 5.83
C VAL A 35 7.47 3.00 4.95
N PHE A 36 7.58 1.75 4.47
CA PHE A 36 8.66 1.35 3.56
C PHE A 36 8.65 2.14 2.25
N ALA A 37 7.47 2.36 1.66
CA ALA A 37 7.34 3.18 0.46
C ALA A 37 7.81 4.63 0.71
N GLY A 38 7.43 5.22 1.85
CA GLY A 38 7.88 6.55 2.25
C GLY A 38 9.41 6.64 2.39
N LEU A 39 10.03 5.65 3.02
CA LEU A 39 11.50 5.59 3.13
C LEU A 39 12.19 5.47 1.78
N LEU A 40 11.63 4.68 0.85
CA LEU A 40 12.16 4.58 -0.51
C LEU A 40 12.07 5.92 -1.25
N PHE A 41 10.96 6.65 -1.15
CA PHE A 41 10.83 7.98 -1.75
C PHE A 41 11.85 8.96 -1.19
N ILE A 42 12.01 9.02 0.14
CA ILE A 42 13.02 9.90 0.77
C ILE A 42 14.43 9.53 0.31
N GLY A 43 14.74 8.24 0.24
CA GLY A 43 16.05 7.76 -0.20
C GLY A 43 16.34 8.16 -1.65
N VAL A 44 15.37 8.00 -2.54
CA VAL A 44 15.46 8.42 -3.94
C VAL A 44 15.65 9.95 -4.02
N ASP A 45 14.79 10.74 -3.39
CA ASP A 45 14.88 12.21 -3.43
C ASP A 45 16.24 12.72 -2.91
N THR A 46 16.76 12.08 -1.85
CA THR A 46 18.08 12.44 -1.29
C THR A 46 19.21 12.11 -2.25
N LEU A 47 19.19 10.94 -2.90
CA LEU A 47 20.21 10.54 -3.86
C LEU A 47 20.23 11.43 -5.09
N PHE A 48 19.06 11.72 -5.65
CA PHE A 48 18.96 12.56 -6.86
C PHE A 48 19.21 14.04 -6.55
N GLY A 49 18.66 14.57 -5.44
CA GLY A 49 18.92 15.95 -5.03
C GLY A 49 20.38 16.19 -4.65
N GLY A 50 20.97 15.27 -3.88
CA GLY A 50 22.39 15.33 -3.53
C GLY A 50 23.30 15.19 -4.74
N GLY A 51 23.00 14.24 -5.63
CA GLY A 51 23.74 14.07 -6.88
C GLY A 51 23.66 15.28 -7.81
N TYR A 52 22.47 15.88 -7.94
CA TYR A 52 22.28 17.10 -8.73
C TYR A 52 23.13 18.26 -8.20
N ASN A 53 23.13 18.49 -6.88
CA ASN A 53 23.91 19.57 -6.27
C ASN A 53 25.41 19.34 -6.44
N LEU A 54 25.90 18.11 -6.24
CA LEU A 54 27.31 17.77 -6.45
C LEU A 54 27.77 17.97 -7.90
N LEU A 55 26.92 17.63 -8.87
CA LEU A 55 27.21 17.87 -10.27
C LEU A 55 27.19 19.37 -10.61
N PHE A 56 26.24 20.12 -10.05
CA PHE A 56 26.16 21.56 -10.25
C PHE A 56 27.39 22.29 -9.70
N ASP A 57 27.82 21.92 -8.49
CA ASP A 57 29.04 22.47 -7.86
C ASP A 57 30.32 22.09 -8.63
N ALA A 58 30.34 20.93 -9.29
CA ALA A 58 31.49 20.52 -10.11
C ALA A 58 31.56 21.23 -11.48
N LEU A 59 30.44 21.77 -11.96
CA LEU A 59 30.32 22.41 -13.28
C LEU A 59 30.39 23.95 -13.23
N THR A 60 30.30 24.54 -12.03
CA THR A 60 30.37 26.00 -11.79
C THR A 60 31.73 26.37 -11.21
#